data_AF-A0A842R313-F1
#
_entry.id   AF-A0A842R313-F1
#
_cell.length_a   1.000
_cell.length_b   1.000
_cell.length_c   1.000
_cell.angle_alpha   90.00
_cell.angle_beta   90.00
_cell.angle_gamma   90.00
#
_symmetry.space_group_name_H-M   'P 1'
#
loop_
_entity.id
_entity.type
_entity.pdbx_description
1 polymer ?
#
loop_
_entity_poly.entity_id
_entity_poly.type
_entity_poly.pdbx_seq_one_letter_code
_entity_poly.pdbx_strand_id
1 'polypeptide(L)'
;NEWLIENGHLALKRYPENITSPTKLEIDWSNTKAWGWGGYYSRIFFNVKNREPNGIILPGDFEATREALRQEIEAMRGPSGEPLGNKTFLSKDLYPDGSIGDDPDLYVYFGDLKWRSAGTVGHQQLFLEENDTGPDDAVHAKHGVFFQSWKRDLEGMDGSIDPNAILENKPIHEYVIYDIFPTIMQHFNIPVPEGLRGTPIST
;
A
#
# COMPACT_ATOMS: atom_id res chain seq x y z
N ASN A 1 -8.20 5.34 11.07
CA ASN A 1 -9.61 5.51 11.48
C ASN A 1 -9.80 6.56 12.56
N GLU A 2 -8.99 6.62 13.62
CA GLU A 2 -9.05 7.72 14.60
C GLU A 2 -9.10 9.10 13.93
N TRP A 3 -8.15 9.37 13.03
CA TRP A 3 -8.12 10.65 12.29
C TRP A 3 -9.39 10.91 11.47
N LEU A 4 -9.98 9.88 10.85
CA LEU A 4 -11.23 10.03 10.10
C LEU A 4 -12.41 10.34 11.03
N ILE A 5 -12.39 9.84 12.27
CA ILE A 5 -13.41 10.12 13.28
C ILE A 5 -13.27 11.56 13.77
N GLU A 6 -12.06 11.99 14.14
CA GLU A 6 -11.80 13.36 14.60
C GLU A 6 -12.16 14.42 13.56
N ASN A 7 -12.01 14.10 12.27
CA ASN A 7 -12.32 15.03 11.16
C ASN A 7 -13.73 14.83 10.57
N GLY A 8 -14.56 13.97 11.17
CA GLY A 8 -15.97 13.80 10.78
C GLY A 8 -16.21 13.05 9.47
N HIS A 9 -15.23 12.31 8.96
CA HIS A 9 -15.37 11.43 7.79
C HIS A 9 -15.94 10.05 8.16
N LEU A 10 -15.64 9.57 9.37
CA LEU A 10 -16.11 8.30 9.92
C LEU A 10 -16.93 8.56 11.19
N ALA A 11 -18.19 8.16 11.20
CA ALA A 11 -19.06 8.30 12.36
C ALA A 11 -19.23 6.94 13.07
N LEU A 12 -19.09 6.94 14.38
CA LEU A 12 -19.40 5.78 15.22
C LEU A 12 -20.68 6.06 16.01
N LYS A 13 -21.55 5.06 16.15
CA LYS A 13 -22.72 5.14 17.04
C LYS A 13 -22.29 5.34 18.49
N ARG A 14 -21.17 4.71 18.84
CA ARG A 14 -20.51 4.82 20.13
C ARG A 14 -19.02 4.62 19.93
N TYR A 15 -18.21 5.51 20.50
CA TYR A 15 -16.77 5.35 20.53
C TYR A 15 -16.41 4.14 21.43
N PRO A 16 -15.49 3.26 21.02
CA PRO A 16 -15.22 2.04 21.77
C PRO A 16 -14.55 2.33 23.12
N GLU A 17 -14.93 1.58 24.16
CA GLU A 17 -14.36 1.69 25.51
C GLU A 17 -12.95 1.07 25.62
N ASN A 18 -12.63 0.15 24.70
CA ASN A 18 -11.35 -0.54 24.63
C ASN A 18 -10.80 -0.47 23.20
N ILE A 19 -9.50 -0.71 23.03
CA ILE A 19 -8.87 -0.84 21.72
C ILE A 19 -9.61 -1.93 20.91
N THR A 20 -10.15 -1.54 19.75
CA THR A 20 -11.12 -2.33 18.99
C THR A 20 -10.76 -2.34 17.50
N SER A 21 -10.83 -3.51 16.88
CA SER A 21 -10.63 -3.65 15.43
C SER A 21 -11.78 -3.04 14.63
N PRO A 22 -11.54 -2.50 13.41
CA PRO A 22 -12.59 -1.93 12.56
C PRO A 22 -13.80 -2.83 12.35
N THR A 23 -13.60 -4.14 12.26
CA THR A 23 -14.66 -5.15 12.10
C THR A 23 -15.63 -5.26 13.28
N LYS A 24 -15.24 -4.77 14.46
CA LYS A 24 -16.03 -4.80 15.68
C LYS A 24 -16.60 -3.42 16.05
N LEU A 25 -16.28 -2.37 15.29
CA LEU A 25 -16.78 -1.03 15.55
C LEU A 25 -18.25 -0.91 15.18
N GLU A 26 -19.02 -0.25 16.04
CA GLU A 26 -20.41 0.13 15.76
C GLU A 26 -20.45 1.38 14.86
N ILE A 27 -20.13 1.22 13.58
CA ILE A 27 -20.10 2.33 12.60
C ILE A 27 -21.54 2.83 12.34
N ASP A 28 -21.71 4.15 12.37
CA ASP A 28 -22.91 4.81 11.87
C ASP A 28 -22.77 5.10 10.38
N TRP A 29 -23.17 4.14 9.55
CA TRP A 29 -23.09 4.25 8.10
C TRP A 29 -23.94 5.40 7.53
N SER A 30 -24.99 5.83 8.23
CA SER A 30 -25.84 6.93 7.75
C SER A 30 -25.16 8.31 7.86
N ASN A 31 -24.08 8.40 8.62
CA ASN A 31 -23.28 9.61 8.82
C ASN A 31 -21.80 9.43 8.44
N THR A 32 -21.42 8.27 7.89
CA THR A 32 -20.04 7.96 7.50
C THR A 32 -19.84 8.19 6.00
N LYS A 33 -18.86 9.02 5.64
CA LYS A 33 -18.45 9.28 4.26
C LYS A 33 -17.34 8.34 3.81
N ALA A 34 -16.36 8.08 4.68
CA ALA A 34 -15.21 7.25 4.36
C ALA A 34 -14.73 6.47 5.58
N TRP A 35 -14.13 5.32 5.33
CA TRP A 35 -13.54 4.48 6.36
C TRP A 35 -12.28 3.80 5.84
N GLY A 36 -11.37 3.46 6.74
CA GLY A 36 -10.08 2.88 6.40
C GLY A 36 -9.93 1.44 6.86
N TRP A 37 -9.26 0.64 6.03
CA TRP A 37 -8.69 -0.65 6.41
C TRP A 37 -7.17 -0.54 6.51
N GLY A 38 -6.67 -0.65 7.75
CA GLY A 38 -5.27 -0.41 8.10
C GLY A 38 -4.29 -1.57 7.82
N GLY A 39 -3.02 -1.32 8.14
CA GLY A 39 -1.85 -2.14 7.84
C GLY A 39 -0.62 -1.27 7.55
N TYR A 40 0.36 -1.81 6.80
CA TYR A 40 1.57 -1.09 6.34
C TYR A 40 1.26 0.22 5.59
N TYR A 41 0.12 0.25 4.92
CA TYR A 41 -0.51 1.41 4.32
C TYR A 41 -2.01 1.34 4.62
N SER A 42 -2.73 2.44 4.46
CA SER A 42 -4.19 2.43 4.58
C SER A 42 -4.85 2.27 3.22
N ARG A 43 -5.93 1.50 3.18
CA ARG A 43 -6.90 1.47 2.08
C ARG A 43 -8.14 2.20 2.55
N ILE A 44 -8.53 3.25 1.84
CA ILE A 44 -9.71 4.06 2.17
C ILE A 44 -10.82 3.70 1.19
N PHE A 45 -12.02 3.52 1.74
CA PHE A 45 -13.25 3.23 1.01
C PHE A 45 -14.28 4.31 1.32
N PHE A 46 -15.01 4.76 0.29
CA PHE A 46 -16.05 5.77 0.38
C PHE A 46 -17.43 5.14 0.36
N ASN A 47 -18.34 5.70 1.15
CA ASN A 47 -19.71 5.26 1.30
C ASN A 47 -20.60 5.87 0.20
N VAL A 48 -20.41 5.40 -1.04
CA VAL A 48 -21.08 5.94 -2.25
C VAL A 48 -22.46 5.32 -2.42
N LYS A 49 -23.47 6.17 -2.64
CA LYS A 49 -24.86 5.79 -2.85
C LYS A 49 -25.00 4.91 -4.10
N ASN A 50 -25.80 3.85 -3.99
CA ASN A 50 -25.99 2.80 -5.00
C ASN A 50 -24.75 1.91 -5.27
N ARG A 51 -23.63 2.14 -4.58
CA ARG A 51 -22.47 1.22 -4.54
C ARG A 51 -22.44 0.48 -3.22
N GLU A 52 -22.52 1.23 -2.12
CA GLU A 52 -22.59 0.67 -0.77
C GLU A 52 -24.04 0.54 -0.28
N PRO A 53 -24.35 -0.46 0.58
CA PRO A 53 -25.71 -0.68 1.10
C PRO A 53 -26.34 0.53 1.79
N ASN A 54 -25.52 1.35 2.46
CA ASN A 54 -25.93 2.54 3.19
C ASN A 54 -25.26 3.82 2.65
N GLY A 55 -24.95 3.83 1.34
CA GLY A 55 -24.23 4.91 0.69
C GLY A 55 -24.89 6.27 0.80
N ILE A 56 -24.14 7.27 1.27
CA ILE A 56 -24.62 8.64 1.48
C ILE A 56 -24.01 9.65 0.50
N ILE A 57 -22.86 9.33 -0.10
CA ILE A 57 -22.22 10.21 -1.08
C ILE A 57 -22.92 10.01 -2.43
N LEU A 58 -23.46 11.08 -3.01
CA LEU A 58 -24.07 10.98 -4.33
C LEU A 58 -22.99 10.63 -5.38
N PRO A 59 -23.29 9.78 -6.39
CA PRO A 59 -22.30 9.41 -7.40
C PRO A 59 -21.67 10.61 -8.13
N GLY A 60 -22.44 11.69 -8.33
CA GLY A 60 -21.93 12.93 -8.93
C GLY A 60 -20.95 13.72 -8.06
N ASP A 61 -20.99 13.52 -6.73
CA ASP A 61 -20.13 14.22 -5.77
C ASP A 61 -18.92 13.37 -5.34
N PHE A 62 -18.88 12.10 -5.76
CA PHE A 62 -17.88 11.14 -5.30
C PHE A 62 -16.45 11.60 -5.61
N GLU A 63 -16.17 11.99 -6.86
CA GLU A 63 -14.82 12.40 -7.27
C GLU A 63 -14.33 13.63 -6.51
N ALA A 64 -15.20 14.63 -6.31
CA ALA A 64 -14.88 15.83 -5.54
C ALA A 64 -14.66 15.52 -4.06
N THR A 65 -15.49 14.63 -3.49
CA THR A 65 -15.35 14.18 -2.09
C THR A 65 -14.05 13.40 -1.89
N ARG A 66 -13.67 12.56 -2.86
CA ARG A 66 -12.42 11.83 -2.84
C ARG A 66 -11.21 12.74 -2.90
N GLU A 67 -11.22 13.72 -3.79
CA GLU A 67 -10.13 14.69 -3.92
C GLU A 67 -10.00 15.57 -2.67
N ALA A 68 -11.11 15.99 -2.06
CA ALA A 68 -11.07 16.74 -0.80
C ALA A 68 -10.40 15.94 0.32
N LEU A 69 -10.83 14.70 0.55
CA LEU A 69 -10.21 13.83 1.56
C LEU A 69 -8.73 13.57 1.24
N ARG A 70 -8.38 13.41 -0.04
CA ARG A 70 -7.00 13.25 -0.50
C ARG A 70 -6.13 14.42 -0.04
N GLN A 71 -6.58 15.65 -0.29
CA GLN A 71 -5.86 16.86 0.08
C GLN A 71 -5.73 17.03 1.60
N GLU A 72 -6.78 16.72 2.35
CA GLU A 72 -6.74 16.77 3.82
C GLU A 72 -5.73 15.75 4.40
N ILE A 73 -5.71 14.52 3.88
CA ILE A 73 -4.75 13.48 4.28
C ILE A 73 -3.32 13.89 3.92
N GLU A 74 -3.08 14.44 2.73
CA GLU A 74 -1.75 14.90 2.31
C GLU A 74 -1.26 16.12 3.10
N ALA A 75 -2.19 16.92 3.63
CA ALA A 75 -1.88 18.08 4.47
C ALA A 75 -1.60 17.73 5.94
N MET A 76 -1.85 16.49 6.38
CA MET A 76 -1.69 16.07 7.78
C MET A 76 -0.33 16.46 8.36
N ARG A 77 -0.34 16.86 9.63
CA ARG A 77 0.84 17.18 10.43
C ARG A 77 1.15 16.04 11.39
N GLY A 78 2.43 15.79 11.62
CA GLY A 78 2.92 14.83 12.60
C GLY A 78 2.86 15.36 14.04
N PRO A 79 3.32 14.55 15.01
CA PRO A 79 3.26 14.88 16.44
C PRO A 79 3.94 16.20 16.81
N SER A 80 4.99 16.61 16.09
CA SER A 80 5.72 17.87 16.35
C SER A 80 5.24 19.03 15.45
N GLY A 81 4.15 18.86 14.72
CA GLY A 81 3.58 19.87 13.82
C GLY A 81 4.23 19.96 12.44
N GLU A 82 5.19 19.10 12.13
CA GLU A 82 5.83 18.97 10.82
C GLU A 82 4.87 18.37 9.78
N PRO A 83 4.99 18.71 8.49
CA PRO A 83 4.27 17.99 7.44
C PRO A 83 4.60 16.50 7.53
N LEU A 84 3.57 15.65 7.65
CA LEU A 84 3.80 14.22 7.81
C LEU A 84 4.46 13.65 6.55
N GLY A 85 4.10 14.17 5.36
CA GLY A 85 4.62 13.72 4.08
C GLY A 85 3.84 12.55 3.48
N ASN A 86 2.55 12.47 3.78
CA ASN A 86 1.66 11.42 3.27
C ASN A 86 1.61 11.44 1.74
N LYS A 87 1.47 10.25 1.15
CA LYS A 87 1.26 10.07 -0.29
C LYS A 87 0.01 9.25 -0.52
N THR A 88 -0.87 9.76 -1.37
CA THR A 88 -2.08 9.07 -1.77
C THR A 88 -2.00 8.63 -3.22
N PHE A 89 -2.62 7.49 -3.53
CA PHE A 89 -2.67 6.94 -4.88
C PHE A 89 -4.06 6.44 -5.20
N LEU A 90 -4.53 6.66 -6.42
CA LEU A 90 -5.77 6.07 -6.91
C LEU A 90 -5.50 4.65 -7.36
N SER A 91 -6.46 3.75 -7.13
CA SER A 91 -6.32 2.35 -7.51
C SER A 91 -6.13 2.15 -9.00
N LYS A 92 -6.84 2.93 -9.83
CA LYS A 92 -6.67 2.95 -11.29
C LYS A 92 -5.25 3.37 -11.75
N ASP A 93 -4.53 4.14 -10.94
CA ASP A 93 -3.17 4.60 -11.27
C ASP A 93 -2.15 3.51 -10.97
N LEU A 94 -2.39 2.70 -9.93
CA LEU A 94 -1.52 1.59 -9.54
C LEU A 94 -1.82 0.30 -10.29
N TYR A 95 -3.09 0.07 -10.62
CA TYR A 95 -3.62 -1.14 -11.23
C TYR A 95 -4.46 -0.76 -12.46
N PRO A 96 -3.81 -0.37 -13.58
CA PRO A 96 -4.52 0.11 -14.77
C PRO A 96 -5.39 -0.96 -15.43
N ASP A 97 -5.03 -2.24 -15.28
CA ASP A 97 -5.82 -3.38 -15.78
C ASP A 97 -7.00 -3.73 -14.84
N GLY A 98 -7.20 -2.96 -13.77
CA GLY A 98 -8.16 -3.23 -12.71
C GLY A 98 -7.63 -4.21 -11.66
N SER A 99 -8.38 -4.29 -10.56
CA SER A 99 -8.22 -5.27 -9.50
C SER A 99 -9.44 -6.19 -9.47
N ILE A 100 -9.28 -7.41 -8.93
CA ILE A 100 -10.38 -8.34 -8.71
C ILE A 100 -10.84 -8.20 -7.26
N GLY A 101 -12.12 -7.89 -7.07
CA GLY A 101 -12.74 -7.75 -5.75
C GLY A 101 -13.06 -6.31 -5.38
N ASP A 102 -13.08 -6.03 -4.07
CA ASP A 102 -13.39 -4.71 -3.53
C ASP A 102 -12.16 -3.80 -3.64
N ASP A 103 -12.11 -3.03 -4.72
CA ASP A 103 -11.03 -2.08 -4.96
C ASP A 103 -11.12 -0.90 -3.97
N PRO A 104 -10.04 -0.58 -3.24
CA PRO A 104 -9.99 0.65 -2.46
C PRO A 104 -10.25 1.86 -3.36
N ASP A 105 -10.76 2.95 -2.80
CA ASP A 105 -10.88 4.21 -3.55
C ASP A 105 -9.59 5.03 -3.48
N LEU A 106 -8.83 4.88 -2.38
CA LEU A 106 -7.50 5.48 -2.18
C LEU A 106 -6.57 4.51 -1.44
N TYR A 107 -5.32 4.48 -1.87
CA TYR A 107 -4.19 3.98 -1.09
C TYR A 107 -3.50 5.15 -0.40
N VAL A 108 -3.11 4.99 0.86
CA VAL A 108 -2.42 6.02 1.63
C VAL A 108 -1.18 5.45 2.29
N TYR A 109 -0.03 6.02 1.95
CA TYR A 109 1.25 5.76 2.58
C TYR A 109 1.59 6.94 3.50
N PHE A 110 1.79 6.65 4.79
CA PHE A 110 1.98 7.69 5.80
C PHE A 110 3.45 8.04 5.98
N GLY A 111 3.70 9.34 6.01
CA GLY A 111 5.01 9.97 6.14
C GLY A 111 6.18 9.27 5.48
N ASP A 112 6.06 9.04 4.17
CA ASP A 112 7.11 8.39 3.35
C ASP A 112 7.59 7.06 3.95
N LEU A 113 6.64 6.20 4.33
CA LEU A 113 6.86 4.87 4.93
C LEU A 113 7.42 4.87 6.36
N LYS A 114 7.58 6.05 6.99
CA LYS A 114 7.97 6.15 8.42
C LYS A 114 6.83 5.80 9.37
N TRP A 115 5.60 5.88 8.88
CA TRP A 115 4.39 5.61 9.66
C TRP A 115 3.53 4.57 8.94
N ARG A 116 2.82 3.78 9.75
CA ARG A 116 1.82 2.81 9.26
C ARG A 116 0.44 3.16 9.80
N SER A 117 -0.60 2.63 9.16
CA SER A 117 -1.96 2.80 9.67
C SER A 117 -2.19 1.86 10.84
N ALA A 118 -2.65 2.39 11.98
CA ALA A 118 -3.21 1.55 13.04
C ALA A 118 -4.38 0.72 12.49
N GLY A 119 -4.41 -0.56 12.86
CA GLY A 119 -5.47 -1.51 12.55
C GLY A 119 -6.60 -1.51 13.58
N THR A 120 -6.63 -0.55 14.49
CA THR A 120 -7.56 -0.46 15.62
C THR A 120 -7.96 1.00 15.92
N VAL A 121 -9.00 1.17 16.74
CA VAL A 121 -9.57 2.44 17.23
C VAL A 121 -9.83 2.30 18.74
N GLY A 122 -9.85 3.40 19.48
CA GLY A 122 -10.00 3.42 20.93
C GLY A 122 -8.72 3.80 21.66
N HIS A 123 -7.74 4.37 20.94
CA HIS A 123 -6.46 4.78 21.51
C HIS A 123 -6.52 6.16 22.17
N GLN A 124 -7.56 6.95 21.88
CA GLN A 124 -7.70 8.35 22.33
C GLN A 124 -6.54 9.26 21.90
N GLN A 125 -5.77 8.83 20.90
CA GLN A 125 -4.67 9.57 20.30
C GLN A 125 -4.48 9.11 18.86
N LEU A 126 -3.94 10.02 18.03
CA LEU A 126 -3.72 9.76 16.60
C LEU A 126 -2.42 9.00 16.30
N PHE A 127 -1.38 9.24 17.09
CA PHE A 127 -0.03 8.72 16.86
C PHE A 127 0.32 7.73 17.97
N LEU A 128 0.87 6.59 17.56
CA LEU A 128 1.30 5.52 18.45
C LEU A 128 2.80 5.34 18.31
N GLU A 129 3.52 5.25 19.43
CA GLU A 129 4.96 4.97 19.44
C GLU A 129 5.26 3.50 19.16
N GLU A 130 4.32 2.62 19.50
CA GLU A 130 4.43 1.17 19.32
C GLU A 130 3.34 0.62 18.39
N ASN A 131 3.53 -0.61 17.96
CA ASN A 131 2.59 -1.30 17.08
C ASN A 131 1.32 -1.72 17.87
N ASP A 132 0.15 -1.40 17.33
CA ASP A 132 -1.16 -1.61 17.96
C ASP A 132 -1.59 -3.09 18.05
N THR A 133 -0.92 -4.01 17.35
CA THR A 133 -1.30 -5.43 17.29
C THR A 133 -0.17 -6.42 17.63
N GLY A 134 0.99 -5.96 18.09
CA GLY A 134 2.14 -6.81 18.47
C GLY A 134 3.41 -6.54 17.65
N PRO A 135 4.45 -7.40 17.76
CA PRO A 135 5.74 -7.14 17.12
C PRO A 135 5.62 -7.03 15.59
N ASP A 136 6.45 -6.14 15.04
CA ASP A 136 6.41 -5.64 13.66
C ASP A 136 6.83 -6.69 12.61
N ASP A 137 6.21 -6.66 11.41
CA ASP A 137 6.98 -6.93 10.18
C ASP A 137 7.30 -5.59 9.49
N ALA A 138 8.27 -5.58 8.58
CA ALA A 138 8.76 -4.35 7.96
C ALA A 138 7.79 -3.78 6.91
N VAL A 139 7.73 -2.44 6.78
CA VAL A 139 7.10 -1.78 5.63
C VAL A 139 7.92 -2.05 4.37
N HIS A 140 7.27 -2.47 3.29
CA HIS A 140 7.96 -2.81 2.05
C HIS A 140 8.40 -1.56 1.27
N ALA A 141 9.68 -1.54 0.86
CA ALA A 141 10.20 -0.55 -0.07
C ALA A 141 9.69 -0.81 -1.50
N LYS A 142 9.55 0.26 -2.29
CA LYS A 142 9.18 0.15 -3.72
C LYS A 142 10.24 -0.53 -4.57
N HIS A 143 11.50 -0.40 -4.18
CA HIS A 143 12.65 -0.99 -4.85
C HIS A 143 13.11 -2.21 -4.06
N GLY A 144 13.09 -3.37 -4.72
CA GLY A 144 13.67 -4.60 -4.21
C GLY A 144 15.08 -4.81 -4.76
N VAL A 145 15.74 -5.85 -4.28
CA VAL A 145 17.02 -6.31 -4.84
C VAL A 145 16.81 -7.69 -5.44
N PHE A 146 17.26 -7.88 -6.67
CA PHE A 146 17.28 -9.16 -7.35
C PHE A 146 18.72 -9.52 -7.69
N PHE A 147 19.13 -10.73 -7.29
CA PHE A 147 20.44 -11.29 -7.62
C PHE A 147 20.24 -12.60 -8.37
N GLN A 148 20.99 -12.76 -9.46
CA GLN A 148 21.03 -13.98 -10.26
C GLN A 148 22.48 -14.43 -10.39
N SER A 149 22.74 -15.70 -10.10
CA SER A 149 24.06 -16.32 -10.27
C SER A 149 23.90 -17.73 -10.82
N TRP A 150 24.83 -18.15 -11.70
CA TRP A 150 24.79 -19.45 -12.36
C TRP A 150 25.99 -20.32 -11.99
N LYS A 151 25.77 -21.62 -11.79
CA LYS A 151 26.83 -22.56 -11.42
C LYS A 151 28.02 -22.58 -12.40
N ARG A 152 27.76 -22.37 -13.70
CA ARG A 152 28.81 -22.29 -14.74
C ARG A 152 29.69 -21.04 -14.62
N ASP A 153 29.18 -19.99 -13.97
CA ASP A 153 29.93 -18.75 -13.69
C ASP A 153 30.70 -18.86 -12.36
N LEU A 154 30.43 -19.90 -11.56
CA LEU A 154 31.08 -20.19 -10.28
C LEU A 154 32.15 -21.30 -10.40
N GLU A 155 32.21 -22.01 -11.53
CA GLU A 155 33.23 -23.04 -11.79
C GLU A 155 34.60 -22.37 -12.01
N GLY A 156 35.47 -22.46 -10.99
CA GLY A 156 36.79 -21.81 -10.98
C GLY A 156 36.90 -20.61 -10.03
N MET A 157 35.80 -20.20 -9.40
CA MET A 157 35.82 -19.26 -8.28
C MET A 157 36.06 -20.05 -7.00
N ASP A 158 37.19 -19.83 -6.32
CA ASP A 158 37.56 -20.46 -5.04
C ASP A 158 36.71 -19.99 -3.84
N GLY A 159 35.54 -19.40 -4.09
CA GLY A 159 34.74 -18.69 -3.12
C GLY A 159 35.16 -17.22 -2.93
N SER A 160 36.25 -16.75 -3.55
CA SER A 160 36.53 -15.32 -3.64
C SER A 160 35.62 -14.68 -4.68
N ILE A 161 34.70 -13.83 -4.21
CA ILE A 161 34.01 -12.87 -5.06
C ILE A 161 35.02 -11.75 -5.32
N ASP A 162 35.49 -11.58 -6.56
CA ASP A 162 36.23 -10.37 -6.92
C ASP A 162 35.28 -9.18 -6.73
N PRO A 163 35.51 -8.27 -5.77
CA PRO A 163 34.63 -7.12 -5.55
C PRO A 163 34.58 -6.17 -6.76
N ASN A 164 35.50 -6.32 -7.72
CA ASN A 164 35.55 -5.57 -8.97
C ASN A 164 35.00 -6.35 -10.16
N ALA A 165 34.60 -7.62 -9.99
CA ALA A 165 33.79 -8.35 -10.97
C ALA A 165 32.34 -7.85 -10.92
N ILE A 166 32.19 -6.55 -11.17
CA ILE A 166 30.94 -5.98 -11.58
C ILE A 166 30.69 -6.58 -12.97
N LEU A 167 29.84 -7.61 -13.03
CA LEU A 167 29.14 -7.95 -14.27
C LEU A 167 28.59 -6.62 -14.75
N GLU A 168 29.08 -6.19 -15.92
CA GLU A 168 28.85 -4.90 -16.56
C GLU A 168 27.72 -4.08 -15.92
N ASN A 169 28.02 -2.84 -15.49
CA ASN A 169 27.00 -1.84 -15.23
C ASN A 169 26.25 -1.55 -16.55
N LYS A 170 25.47 -2.52 -17.04
CA LYS A 170 24.43 -2.30 -18.02
C LYS A 170 23.58 -1.20 -17.40
N PRO A 171 23.22 -0.16 -18.17
CA PRO A 171 22.36 0.89 -17.66
C PRO A 171 21.19 0.23 -16.95
N ILE A 172 20.87 0.71 -15.75
CA ILE A 172 19.73 0.23 -14.96
C ILE A 172 18.50 0.49 -15.83
N HIS A 173 18.14 -0.46 -16.69
CA HIS A 173 16.77 -0.62 -17.09
C HIS A 173 16.08 -1.06 -15.80
N GLU A 174 15.18 -0.21 -15.30
CA GLU A 174 14.35 -0.58 -14.16
C GLU A 174 13.58 -1.83 -14.55
N TYR A 175 14.05 -2.98 -14.07
CA TYR A 175 13.29 -4.22 -14.18
C TYR A 175 12.13 -4.16 -13.21
N VAL A 176 10.99 -4.66 -13.64
CA VAL A 176 9.82 -4.80 -12.78
C VAL A 176 9.77 -6.22 -12.24
N ILE A 177 9.17 -6.42 -11.07
CA ILE A 177 9.06 -7.76 -10.46
C ILE A 177 8.41 -8.80 -11.40
N TYR A 178 7.59 -8.33 -12.35
CA TYR A 178 6.95 -9.18 -13.36
C TYR A 178 7.94 -9.84 -14.32
N ASP A 179 9.15 -9.30 -14.48
CA ASP A 179 10.19 -9.83 -15.37
C ASP A 179 10.87 -11.08 -14.81
N ILE A 180 10.77 -11.32 -13.50
CA ILE A 180 11.49 -12.42 -12.83
C ILE A 180 10.97 -13.79 -13.29
N PHE A 181 9.65 -13.99 -13.32
CA PHE A 181 9.06 -15.27 -13.73
C PHE A 181 9.41 -15.67 -15.18
N PRO A 182 9.20 -14.83 -16.21
CA PRO A 182 9.56 -15.19 -17.58
C PRO A 182 11.08 -15.40 -17.76
N THR A 183 11.93 -14.69 -16.99
CA THR A 183 13.38 -14.93 -16.97
C THR A 183 13.72 -16.34 -16.47
N ILE A 184 13.08 -16.79 -15.40
CA ILE A 184 13.27 -18.15 -14.86
C ILE A 184 12.81 -19.20 -15.88
N MET A 185 11.66 -19.01 -16.52
CA MET A 185 11.14 -19.94 -17.55
C MET A 185 12.12 -20.07 -18.72
N GLN A 186 12.60 -18.94 -19.25
CA GLN A 186 13.57 -18.91 -20.35
C GLN A 186 14.85 -19.67 -19.97
N HIS A 187 15.36 -19.47 -18.75
CA HIS A 187 16.56 -20.16 -18.28
C HIS A 187 16.43 -21.68 -18.30
N PHE A 188 15.29 -22.21 -17.86
CA PHE A 188 15.04 -23.65 -17.84
C PHE A 188 14.59 -24.22 -19.19
N ASN A 189 14.65 -23.44 -20.28
CA ASN A 189 14.13 -23.79 -21.60
C ASN A 189 12.66 -24.21 -21.57
N ILE A 190 11.88 -23.61 -20.66
CA ILE A 190 10.44 -23.80 -20.56
C ILE A 190 9.76 -22.72 -21.40
N PRO A 191 8.79 -23.06 -22.28
CA PRO A 191 8.03 -22.06 -23.03
C PRO A 191 7.40 -21.03 -22.10
N VAL A 192 7.65 -19.74 -22.37
CA VAL A 192 7.07 -18.63 -21.61
C VAL A 192 5.60 -18.49 -22.01
N PRO A 193 4.65 -18.53 -21.05
CA PRO A 193 3.23 -18.31 -21.35
C PRO A 193 2.98 -16.94 -21.99
N GLU A 194 2.04 -16.88 -22.93
CA GLU A 194 1.56 -15.62 -23.50
C GLU A 194 0.75 -14.82 -22.46
N GLY A 195 0.71 -13.49 -22.62
CA GLY A 195 -0.09 -12.60 -21.78
C GLY A 195 0.52 -12.21 -20.43
N LEU A 196 1.78 -12.56 -20.16
CA LEU A 196 2.51 -12.06 -19.00
C LEU A 196 2.82 -10.56 -19.15
N ARG A 197 2.78 -9.82 -18.03
CA ARG A 197 3.15 -8.39 -17.98
C ARG A 197 4.64 -8.15 -18.17
N GLY A 198 5.47 -9.03 -17.62
CA GLY A 198 6.93 -8.91 -17.69
C GLY A 198 7.51 -9.63 -18.89
N THR A 199 8.77 -9.32 -19.18
CA THR A 199 9.55 -9.93 -20.26
C THR A 199 10.84 -10.54 -19.71
N PRO A 200 11.39 -11.59 -20.36
CA PRO A 200 12.66 -12.15 -19.91
C PRO A 200 13.78 -11.10 -19.90
N ILE A 201 14.50 -11.02 -18.78
CA ILE A 201 15.68 -10.18 -18.63
C ILE A 201 16.79 -10.78 -19.49
N SER A 202 17.27 -10.02 -20.47
CA SER A 202 18.35 -10.44 -21.35
C SER A 202 19.69 -10.41 -20.58
N THR A 203 20.18 -11.58 -20.17
CA THR A 203 21.50 -11.78 -19.58
C THR A 203 22.59 -11.65 -20.63
#